data_AF-A0A843IP91-F1
#
_entry.id   AF-A0A843IP91-F1
#
_cell.length_a   1.000
_cell.length_b   1.000
_cell.length_c   1.000
_cell.angle_alpha   90.00
_cell.angle_beta   90.00
_cell.angle_gamma   90.00
#
_symmetry.space_group_name_H-M   'P 1'
#
loop_
_entity.id
_entity.type
_entity.pdbx_description
1 polymer ?
#
loop_
_entity_poly.entity_id
_entity_poly.type
_entity_poly.pdbx_seq_one_letter_code
_entity_poly.pdbx_strand_id
1 'polypeptide(L)'
;MKGKFISLLAIIFGLIIIIFPVMGVIGVGSLISLFVLLVSIYLLIVGISIIDYNKTGAILDLILGIVLLLLSICLIFNPALIGFLTGITLYLAGIMLIVVGLVSLINNRQSRYGFYIGIAGVVLGLLYIIIGTYVTDPIVLGTLIGIWFVISGILKLMDG
;
A
#
# COMPACT_ATOMS: atom_id res chain seq x y z
N MET A 1 15.71 11.80 11.47
CA MET A 1 16.06 10.35 11.36
C MET A 1 14.83 9.46 11.07
N LYS A 2 13.68 9.66 11.72
CA LYS A 2 12.45 8.87 11.49
C LYS A 2 11.99 8.85 10.01
N GLY A 3 11.97 10.00 9.32
CA GLY A 3 11.52 10.10 7.92
C GLY A 3 12.38 9.33 6.90
N LYS A 4 13.71 9.35 7.05
CA LYS A 4 14.64 8.61 6.16
C LYS A 4 14.47 7.10 6.30
N PHE A 5 14.26 6.60 7.52
CA PHE A 5 13.99 5.19 7.76
C PHE A 5 12.70 4.72 7.09
N ILE A 6 11.62 5.50 7.20
CA ILE A 6 10.33 5.20 6.58
C ILE A 6 10.41 5.19 5.07
N SER A 7 11.19 6.12 4.51
CA SER A 7 11.43 6.24 3.08
C SER A 7 12.15 5.01 2.54
N LEU A 8 13.22 4.57 3.23
CA LEU A 8 13.95 3.36 2.87
C LEU A 8 13.08 2.11 2.98
N LEU A 9 12.27 2.02 4.05
CA LEU A 9 11.35 0.91 4.27
C LEU A 9 10.30 0.79 3.16
N ALA A 10 9.74 1.92 2.71
CA ALA A 10 8.82 1.94 1.57
C ALA A 10 9.50 1.45 0.28
N ILE A 11 10.73 1.89 -0.01
CA ILE A 11 11.49 1.42 -1.18
C ILE A 11 11.72 -0.09 -1.12
N ILE A 12 12.15 -0.60 0.04
CA ILE A 12 12.39 -2.04 0.25
C ILE A 12 11.09 -2.83 0.04
N PHE A 13 9.97 -2.39 0.61
CA PHE A 13 8.68 -3.04 0.41
C PHE A 13 8.26 -3.05 -1.06
N GLY A 14 8.49 -1.94 -1.78
CA GLY A 14 8.21 -1.86 -3.20
C GLY A 14 9.02 -2.87 -4.02
N LEU A 15 10.32 -2.98 -3.76
CA LEU A 15 11.20 -3.93 -4.44
C LEU A 15 10.81 -5.39 -4.15
N ILE A 16 10.46 -5.71 -2.91
CA ILE A 16 9.99 -7.06 -2.53
C ILE A 16 8.75 -7.44 -3.34
N ILE A 17 7.77 -6.53 -3.42
CA ILE A 17 6.52 -6.79 -4.15
C ILE A 17 6.75 -6.95 -5.65
N ILE A 18 7.76 -6.30 -6.24
CA ILE A 18 8.10 -6.46 -7.66
C ILE A 18 8.81 -7.79 -7.92
N ILE A 19 9.76 -8.18 -7.07
CA ILE A 19 10.62 -9.34 -7.32
C ILE A 19 9.85 -10.66 -7.20
N PHE A 20 8.97 -10.78 -6.21
CA PHE A 20 8.32 -12.06 -5.91
C PHE A 20 7.41 -12.58 -7.04
N PRO A 21 6.58 -11.75 -7.71
CA PRO A 21 5.78 -12.15 -8.85
C PRO A 21 6.64 -12.46 -10.08
N VAL A 22 7.69 -11.66 -10.33
CA VAL A 22 8.62 -11.86 -11.46
C VAL A 22 9.36 -13.20 -11.34
N MET A 23 9.71 -13.61 -10.12
CA MET A 23 10.32 -14.90 -9.87
C MET A 23 9.34 -16.09 -9.90
N GLY A 24 8.04 -15.85 -10.13
CA GLY A 24 7.02 -16.90 -10.16
C GLY A 24 6.80 -17.59 -8.81
N VAL A 25 7.25 -16.97 -7.70
CA VAL A 25 7.23 -17.58 -6.36
C VAL A 25 5.83 -17.57 -5.74
N ILE A 26 4.95 -16.68 -6.20
CA ILE A 26 3.60 -16.49 -5.63
C ILE A 26 2.54 -16.26 -6.70
N GLY A 27 1.38 -16.89 -6.50
CA GLY A 27 0.17 -16.63 -7.28
C GLY A 27 -0.54 -15.33 -6.87
N VAL A 28 -1.51 -14.90 -7.69
CA VAL A 28 -2.25 -13.63 -7.52
C VAL A 28 -2.87 -13.48 -6.12
N GLY A 29 -3.48 -14.54 -5.59
CA GLY A 29 -4.13 -14.50 -4.27
C GLY A 29 -3.14 -14.25 -3.12
N SER A 30 -2.02 -14.98 -3.11
CA SER A 30 -0.96 -14.78 -2.11
C SER A 30 -0.28 -13.41 -2.21
N LEU A 31 -0.21 -12.84 -3.41
CA LEU A 31 0.38 -11.53 -3.68
C LEU A 31 -0.49 -10.43 -3.06
N ILE A 32 -1.81 -10.48 -3.24
CA ILE A 32 -2.74 -9.51 -2.67
C ILE A 32 -2.67 -9.54 -1.13
N SER A 33 -2.68 -10.73 -0.52
CA SER A 33 -2.58 -10.87 0.93
C SER A 33 -1.27 -10.30 1.48
N LEU A 34 -0.15 -10.55 0.80
CA LEU A 34 1.16 -9.98 1.14
C LEU A 34 1.17 -8.46 0.98
N PHE A 35 0.56 -7.93 -0.08
CA PHE A 35 0.46 -6.49 -0.30
C PHE A 35 -0.30 -5.79 0.83
N VAL A 36 -1.49 -6.29 1.19
CA VAL A 36 -2.30 -5.68 2.24
C VAL A 36 -1.54 -5.72 3.57
N LEU A 37 -0.78 -6.79 3.84
CA LEU A 37 0.10 -6.88 5.00
C LEU A 37 1.18 -5.78 4.98
N LEU A 38 1.93 -5.64 3.89
CA LEU A 38 3.01 -4.64 3.81
C LEU A 38 2.49 -3.20 3.89
N VAL A 39 1.33 -2.91 3.30
CA VAL A 39 0.65 -1.62 3.46
C VAL A 39 0.25 -1.37 4.90
N SER A 40 -0.31 -2.38 5.58
CA SER A 40 -0.72 -2.24 6.97
C SER A 40 0.48 -1.88 7.87
N ILE A 41 1.61 -2.56 7.70
CA ILE A 41 2.84 -2.29 8.43
C ILE A 41 3.36 -0.88 8.12
N TYR A 42 3.37 -0.50 6.84
CA TYR A 42 3.77 0.84 6.43
C TYR A 42 2.92 1.92 7.10
N LEU A 43 1.59 1.82 7.08
CA LEU A 43 0.69 2.78 7.72
C LEU A 43 0.90 2.89 9.22
N LEU A 44 1.07 1.76 9.92
CA LEU A 44 1.35 1.77 11.36
C LEU A 44 2.62 2.56 11.68
N ILE A 45 3.69 2.32 10.92
CA ILE A 45 4.96 3.02 11.11
C ILE A 45 4.81 4.52 10.78
N VAL A 46 4.10 4.87 9.71
CA VAL A 46 3.85 6.26 9.35
C VAL A 46 3.04 6.97 10.44
N GLY A 47 1.98 6.35 10.94
CA GLY A 47 1.13 6.90 11.99
C GLY A 47 1.92 7.22 13.26
N ILE A 48 2.76 6.29 13.72
CA ILE A 48 3.65 6.53 14.88
C ILE A 48 4.63 7.68 14.59
N SER A 49 5.12 7.80 13.36
CA SER A 49 6.12 8.82 13.01
C SER A 49 5.56 10.24 12.92
N ILE A 50 4.29 10.39 12.60
CA ILE A 50 3.66 11.72 12.43
C ILE A 50 2.83 12.15 13.64
N ILE A 51 2.72 11.31 14.69
CA ILE A 51 1.87 11.59 15.86
C ILE A 51 2.21 12.90 16.58
N ASP A 52 3.49 13.28 16.59
CA ASP A 52 3.97 14.52 17.21
C ASP A 52 3.58 15.77 16.40
N TYR A 53 3.40 15.63 15.08
CA TYR A 53 3.18 16.73 14.13
C TYR A 53 1.72 16.84 13.66
N ASN A 54 1.04 15.72 13.48
CA ASN A 54 -0.34 15.63 12.99
C ASN A 54 -1.06 14.48 13.71
N LYS A 55 -1.59 14.76 14.90
CA LYS A 55 -2.31 13.78 15.72
C LYS A 55 -3.50 13.14 15.00
N THR A 56 -4.32 13.95 14.32
CA THR A 56 -5.50 13.45 13.61
C THR A 56 -5.09 12.51 12.48
N GLY A 57 -4.08 12.90 11.70
CA GLY A 57 -3.57 12.06 10.62
C GLY A 57 -2.93 10.77 11.11
N ALA A 58 -2.16 10.84 12.21
CA ALA A 58 -1.58 9.68 12.86
C ALA A 58 -2.64 8.67 13.31
N ILE A 59 -3.74 9.14 13.91
CA ILE A 59 -4.83 8.27 14.35
C ILE A 59 -5.49 7.58 13.15
N LEU A 60 -5.69 8.29 12.03
CA LEU A 60 -6.23 7.69 10.80
C LEU A 60 -5.31 6.60 10.26
N ASP A 61 -4.01 6.87 10.14
CA ASP A 61 -3.02 5.89 9.66
C ASP A 61 -2.93 4.68 10.59
N LEU A 62 -2.97 4.88 11.91
CA LEU A 62 -2.95 3.79 12.88
C LEU A 62 -4.20 2.92 12.82
N ILE A 63 -5.39 3.52 12.80
CA ILE A 63 -6.65 2.77 12.74
C ILE A 63 -6.72 1.98 11.44
N LEU A 64 -6.43 2.61 10.30
CA LEU A 64 -6.41 1.94 9.01
C LEU A 64 -5.36 0.83 8.97
N GLY A 65 -4.17 1.08 9.50
CA GLY A 65 -3.11 0.09 9.65
C GLY A 65 -3.56 -1.13 10.45
N ILE A 66 -4.21 -0.94 11.60
CA ILE A 66 -4.72 -2.04 12.43
C ILE A 66 -5.80 -2.84 11.69
N VAL A 67 -6.76 -2.16 11.06
CA VAL A 67 -7.85 -2.83 10.31
C VAL A 67 -7.28 -3.66 9.17
N LEU A 68 -6.34 -3.11 8.41
CA LEU A 68 -5.69 -3.80 7.30
C LEU A 68 -4.80 -4.95 7.76
N LEU A 69 -4.15 -4.81 8.91
CA LEU A 69 -3.33 -5.87 9.49
C LEU A 69 -4.20 -7.08 9.85
N LEU A 70 -5.32 -6.87 10.54
CA LEU A 70 -6.28 -7.93 10.86
C LEU A 70 -6.85 -8.58 9.59
N LEU A 71 -7.20 -7.76 8.59
CA LEU A 71 -7.70 -8.25 7.30
C LEU A 71 -6.65 -9.11 6.58
N SER A 72 -5.39 -8.67 6.55
CA SER A 72 -4.29 -9.39 5.88
C SER A 72 -3.99 -10.74 6.54
N ILE A 73 -4.03 -10.81 7.86
CA ILE A 73 -3.83 -12.07 8.60
C ILE A 73 -4.95 -13.06 8.26
N CYS A 74 -6.21 -12.60 8.22
CA CYS A 74 -7.35 -13.43 7.82
C CYS A 74 -7.18 -13.95 6.37
N LEU A 75 -6.77 -13.08 5.46
CA LEU A 75 -6.49 -13.39 4.05
C LEU A 75 -5.36 -14.42 3.86
N ILE A 76 -4.33 -14.41 4.72
CA ILE A 76 -3.19 -15.34 4.64
C ILE A 76 -3.59 -16.74 5.12
N PHE A 77 -4.23 -16.84 6.29
CA PHE A 77 -4.51 -18.13 6.92
C PHE A 77 -5.73 -18.84 6.35
N ASN A 78 -6.69 -18.10 5.81
CA ASN A 78 -7.88 -18.70 5.22
C ASN A 78 -8.33 -17.93 3.97
N PRO A 79 -7.72 -18.19 2.80
CA PRO A 79 -8.13 -17.61 1.53
C PRO A 79 -9.58 -17.94 1.17
N ALA A 80 -10.14 -19.02 1.73
CA ALA A 80 -11.49 -19.53 1.46
C ALA A 80 -12.60 -18.85 2.30
N LEU A 81 -12.28 -18.19 3.43
CA LEU A 81 -13.21 -17.30 4.16
C LEU A 81 -13.75 -16.17 3.28
N ILE A 82 -13.11 -16.00 2.12
CA ILE A 82 -13.32 -14.96 1.17
C ILE A 82 -13.93 -15.53 -0.13
N GLY A 83 -14.68 -16.64 -0.06
CA GLY A 83 -15.47 -17.13 -1.19
C GLY A 83 -16.30 -16.03 -1.88
N PHE A 84 -16.82 -15.06 -1.12
CA PHE A 84 -17.48 -13.85 -1.61
C PHE A 84 -16.52 -12.78 -2.17
N LEU A 85 -15.32 -12.57 -1.60
CA LEU A 85 -14.36 -11.64 -2.19
C LEU A 85 -13.47 -12.32 -3.24
N THR A 86 -13.61 -13.59 -3.63
CA THR A 86 -12.80 -14.11 -4.76
C THR A 86 -12.97 -13.31 -6.05
N GLY A 87 -14.15 -12.70 -6.27
CA GLY A 87 -14.38 -11.72 -7.33
C GLY A 87 -13.96 -10.28 -6.98
N ILE A 88 -13.78 -9.95 -5.70
CA ILE A 88 -13.46 -8.60 -5.18
C ILE A 88 -11.98 -8.48 -4.78
N THR A 89 -11.24 -9.57 -4.57
CA THR A 89 -9.87 -9.63 -4.04
C THR A 89 -8.92 -8.90 -4.95
N LEU A 90 -9.09 -9.04 -6.26
CA LEU A 90 -8.36 -8.26 -7.25
C LEU A 90 -8.58 -6.76 -6.99
N TYR A 91 -9.84 -6.32 -6.93
CA TYR A 91 -10.18 -4.91 -6.66
C TYR A 91 -9.74 -4.41 -5.29
N LEU A 92 -9.63 -5.29 -4.29
CA LEU A 92 -9.29 -4.94 -2.92
C LEU A 92 -7.94 -4.22 -2.86
N ALA A 93 -6.93 -4.70 -3.59
CA ALA A 93 -5.62 -4.08 -3.57
C ALA A 93 -5.64 -2.65 -4.14
N GLY A 94 -6.35 -2.45 -5.25
CA GLY A 94 -6.54 -1.13 -5.85
C GLY A 94 -7.35 -0.18 -4.98
N ILE A 95 -8.42 -0.66 -4.34
CA ILE A 95 -9.20 0.13 -3.38
C ILE A 95 -8.32 0.56 -2.21
N MET A 96 -7.48 -0.33 -1.67
CA MET A 96 -6.58 0.03 -0.57
C MET A 96 -5.53 1.06 -1.01
N LEU A 97 -4.98 0.97 -2.22
CA LEU A 97 -4.11 2.02 -2.77
C LEU A 97 -4.81 3.38 -2.82
N ILE A 98 -6.07 3.41 -3.27
CA ILE A 98 -6.87 4.64 -3.31
C ILE A 98 -7.07 5.19 -1.90
N VAL A 99 -7.50 4.35 -0.94
CA VAL A 99 -7.73 4.77 0.45
C VAL A 99 -6.45 5.33 1.07
N VAL A 100 -5.32 4.65 0.91
CA VAL A 100 -4.01 5.11 1.41
C VAL A 100 -3.58 6.41 0.72
N GLY A 101 -3.81 6.54 -0.59
CA GLY A 101 -3.58 7.77 -1.33
C GLY A 101 -4.39 8.95 -0.78
N LEU A 102 -5.68 8.75 -0.55
CA LEU A 102 -6.58 9.76 0.03
C LEU A 102 -6.14 10.17 1.44
N VAL A 103 -5.77 9.22 2.29
CA VAL A 103 -5.29 9.50 3.64
C VAL A 103 -3.98 10.28 3.59
N SER A 104 -3.08 9.94 2.68
CA SER A 104 -1.85 10.70 2.45
C SER A 104 -2.12 12.14 2.00
N LEU A 105 -3.12 12.38 1.14
CA LEU A 105 -3.55 13.73 0.75
C LEU A 105 -4.05 14.56 1.94
N ILE A 106 -4.75 13.92 2.88
CA ILE A 106 -5.25 14.58 4.09
C ILE A 106 -4.09 14.87 5.06
N ASN A 107 -3.19 13.90 5.24
CA ASN A 107 -2.13 13.96 6.25
C ASN A 107 -0.99 14.91 5.87
N ASN A 108 -0.74 15.08 4.58
CA ASN A 108 0.44 15.82 4.09
C ASN A 108 0.10 17.12 3.36
N ARG A 109 -1.02 17.79 3.69
CA ARG A 109 -1.41 19.08 3.06
C ARG A 109 -0.35 20.18 3.18
N GLN A 110 0.54 20.09 4.17
CA GLN A 110 1.61 21.06 4.43
C GLN A 110 2.94 20.68 3.75
N SER A 111 3.09 19.44 3.27
CA SER A 111 4.33 18.90 2.71
C SER A 111 4.30 18.95 1.19
N ARG A 112 5.35 19.49 0.55
CA ARG A 112 5.39 19.63 -0.91
C ARG A 112 5.28 18.28 -1.61
N TYR A 113 6.01 17.25 -1.15
CA TYR A 113 6.00 15.94 -1.82
C TYR A 113 4.92 14.98 -1.30
N GLY A 114 4.44 15.15 -0.07
CA GLY A 114 3.36 14.32 0.47
C GLY A 114 2.01 14.45 -0.27
N PHE A 115 1.72 15.60 -0.88
CA PHE A 115 0.58 15.75 -1.78
C PHE A 115 0.74 14.90 -3.06
N TYR A 116 1.94 14.87 -3.66
CA TYR A 116 2.22 14.05 -4.85
C TYR A 116 2.21 12.56 -4.54
N ILE A 117 2.64 12.17 -3.34
CA ILE A 117 2.43 10.80 -2.85
C ILE A 117 0.93 10.53 -2.92
N GLY A 118 0.09 11.28 -2.21
CA GLY A 118 -1.36 11.02 -2.21
C GLY A 118 -2.00 10.91 -3.61
N ILE A 119 -1.64 11.79 -4.56
CA ILE A 119 -2.11 11.71 -5.95
C ILE A 119 -1.68 10.39 -6.61
N ALA A 120 -0.40 10.04 -6.54
CA ALA A 120 0.09 8.82 -7.18
C ALA A 120 -0.61 7.56 -6.63
N GLY A 121 -1.11 7.59 -5.39
CA GLY A 121 -1.76 6.43 -4.76
C GLY A 121 -3.16 6.24 -5.30
N VAL A 122 -3.89 7.34 -5.44
CA VAL A 122 -5.21 7.34 -6.07
C VAL A 122 -5.10 6.95 -7.55
N VAL A 123 -4.15 7.54 -8.28
CA VAL A 123 -3.96 7.25 -9.71
C VAL A 123 -3.54 5.79 -9.94
N LEU A 124 -2.55 5.29 -9.20
CA LEU A 124 -2.09 3.91 -9.33
C LEU A 124 -3.14 2.90 -8.84
N GLY A 125 -3.93 3.24 -7.82
CA GLY A 125 -5.04 2.40 -7.38
C GLY A 125 -6.17 2.31 -8.41
N LEU A 126 -6.51 3.40 -9.10
CA LEU A 126 -7.44 3.39 -10.22
C LEU A 126 -6.90 2.59 -11.41
N LEU A 127 -5.64 2.81 -11.77
CA LEU A 127 -4.96 2.04 -12.83
C LEU A 127 -4.93 0.55 -12.50
N TYR A 128 -4.66 0.19 -11.25
CA TYR A 128 -4.67 -1.19 -10.79
C TYR A 128 -6.05 -1.83 -11.01
N ILE A 129 -7.13 -1.14 -10.64
CA ILE A 129 -8.50 -1.65 -10.82
C ILE A 129 -8.78 -1.87 -12.31
N ILE A 130 -8.50 -0.88 -13.16
CA ILE A 130 -8.73 -0.96 -14.60
C ILE A 130 -7.89 -2.07 -15.21
N ILE A 131 -6.60 -2.12 -14.93
CA ILE A 131 -5.71 -3.12 -15.52
C ILE A 131 -6.07 -4.51 -15.01
N GLY A 132 -6.39 -4.67 -13.73
CA GLY A 132 -6.75 -5.96 -13.17
C GLY A 132 -8.10 -6.52 -13.65
N THR A 133 -8.99 -5.69 -14.20
CA THR A 133 -10.22 -6.21 -14.85
C THR A 133 -9.93 -6.86 -16.20
N TYR A 134 -8.94 -6.35 -16.94
CA TYR A 134 -8.58 -6.82 -18.28
C TYR A 134 -7.40 -7.80 -18.28
N VAL A 135 -6.50 -7.67 -17.30
CA VAL A 135 -5.21 -8.37 -17.22
C VAL A 135 -5.01 -8.87 -15.79
N THR A 136 -5.31 -10.16 -15.57
CA THR A 136 -5.12 -10.85 -14.29
C THR A 136 -3.69 -11.42 -14.16
N ASP A 137 -2.69 -10.71 -14.69
CA ASP A 137 -1.29 -11.13 -14.60
C ASP A 137 -0.69 -10.67 -13.25
N PRO A 138 -0.30 -11.58 -12.35
CA PRO A 138 0.30 -11.23 -11.07
C PRO A 138 1.56 -10.36 -11.20
N ILE A 139 2.31 -10.48 -12.31
CA ILE A 139 3.50 -9.66 -12.55
C ILE A 139 3.08 -8.20 -12.73
N VAL A 140 2.08 -7.93 -13.56
CA VAL A 140 1.61 -6.58 -13.84
C VAL A 140 1.02 -5.95 -12.57
N LEU A 141 0.18 -6.70 -11.86
CA LEU A 141 -0.48 -6.24 -10.64
C LEU A 141 0.51 -5.94 -9.51
N GLY A 142 1.46 -6.85 -9.26
CA GLY A 142 2.53 -6.64 -8.28
C GLY A 142 3.42 -5.46 -8.64
N THR A 143 3.71 -5.28 -9.94
CA THR A 143 4.55 -4.17 -10.39
C THR A 143 3.91 -2.81 -10.12
N LEU A 144 2.61 -2.64 -10.38
CA LEU A 144 1.90 -1.37 -10.11
C LEU A 144 1.96 -0.98 -8.63
N ILE A 145 1.71 -1.95 -7.76
CA ILE A 145 1.79 -1.77 -6.31
C ILE A 145 3.23 -1.45 -5.88
N GLY A 146 4.21 -2.18 -6.40
CA GLY A 146 5.59 -1.97 -6.04
C GLY A 146 6.10 -0.60 -6.46
N ILE A 147 5.73 -0.15 -7.67
CA ILE A 147 6.00 1.20 -8.17
C ILE A 147 5.45 2.25 -7.21
N TRP A 148 4.23 2.08 -6.71
CA TRP A 148 3.63 2.98 -5.73
C TRP A 148 4.50 3.13 -4.47
N PHE A 149 4.96 2.01 -3.90
CA PHE A 149 5.82 1.99 -2.73
C PHE A 149 7.18 2.66 -2.99
N VAL A 150 7.80 2.38 -4.14
CA VAL A 150 9.07 2.99 -4.54
C VAL A 150 8.92 4.50 -4.71
N ILE A 151 7.91 4.96 -5.44
CA ILE A 151 7.61 6.39 -5.61
C ILE A 151 7.38 7.05 -4.26
N SER A 152 6.55 6.44 -3.41
CA SER A 152 6.25 6.96 -2.07
C SER A 152 7.52 7.10 -1.23
N GLY A 153 8.40 6.11 -1.29
CA GLY A 153 9.67 6.14 -0.57
C GLY A 153 10.64 7.19 -1.10
N ILE A 154 10.80 7.32 -2.43
CA ILE A 154 11.67 8.34 -3.04
C ILE A 154 11.17 9.75 -2.72
N LEU A 155 9.88 10.01 -2.91
CA LEU A 155 9.29 11.33 -2.65
C LEU A 155 9.42 11.73 -1.18
N LYS A 156 9.22 10.78 -0.27
CA LYS A 156 9.37 11.03 1.17
C LYS A 156 10.82 11.21 1.60
N LEU A 157 11.77 10.61 0.87
CA LEU A 157 13.21 10.84 1.05
C LEU A 157 13.60 12.27 0.62
N MET A 158 12.95 12.81 -0.41
CA MET A 158 13.18 14.17 -0.89
C MET A 158 12.55 15.26 -0.01
N ASP A 159 11.53 14.91 0.77
CA ASP A 159 10.83 15.81 1.71
C ASP A 159 11.53 15.92 3.09
N GLY A 160 12.53 15.08 3.41
CA GLY A 160 13.13 14.96 4.76
C GLY A 160 14.63 15.17 4.86
#